data_AF-A0A9P6K9T3-F1
#
_entry.id   AF-A0A9P6K9T3-F1
#
_cell.length_a   1.000
_cell.length_b   1.000
_cell.length_c   1.000
_cell.angle_alpha   90.00
_cell.angle_beta   90.00
_cell.angle_gamma   90.00
#
_symmetry.space_group_name_H-M   'P 1'
#
loop_
_entity.id
_entity.type
_entity.pdbx_description
1 polymer ?
#
loop_
_entity_poly.entity_id
_entity_poly.type
_entity_poly.pdbx_seq_one_letter_code
_entity_poly.pdbx_strand_id
1 'polypeptide(L)'
;TLEEDSNDQKSEYSLNQHLANNLIDLYINLPSKNRYRRPASYVSKGYRSRRMAVDFSIPLITNVKCAKLFVEALARHKEFELESVDYKSSNHTVTLPGLVNIQSLIPGISAPSSKDFEVVSKASISSGFTLIGAMATGVPKGVEDKASLAIALTNSRNRAHCDYFLSMNGNVDNASEHLKETAAFFIPFGPVAGRAVTNVSEAAKLFSACPANVPVITDAKGTDLASILLLASLHNRSIHITGVSSRDDLALIAMSKDKELQVTCDIEIYSLFLTREETGSDLLPTKADQAAFWNSIHVFDCFTVGSLPYRLAAEKGTPLAQAGVEESLPLLVDAVHKGRLTMDDIVAKLYTNPHKIFSLPEQKDSYVEIETDRAMVISNNKGPFAGKSLIGTVHRVVLHGETAYLDGAWYTQGTEGQDVSTVTQAINKAIEKTTAPIVVSAPSVIHSPRLGPATDIPSTPTVREARRSSVQIEAPLAVTTHASTTSIKELPSVISRILNNSPFSHRHILSSKQFDRNELHTLFSLAHEMRTQVERNGSIDLLHGKVMCSMFYEPSTRTSCSFSAAM
;
A
#
# COMPACT_ATOMS: atom_id res chain seq x y z
N THR A 1 57.51 28.74 36.37
CA THR A 1 57.12 27.57 35.56
C THR A 1 56.17 28.05 34.48
N LEU A 2 56.60 28.03 33.21
CA LEU A 2 55.91 28.67 32.08
C LEU A 2 56.08 27.84 30.79
N GLU A 3 55.90 26.51 30.86
CA GLU A 3 56.27 25.61 29.76
C GLU A 3 55.14 24.68 29.25
N GLU A 4 54.08 24.44 30.04
CA GLU A 4 53.04 23.46 29.70
C GLU A 4 52.14 23.87 28.51
N ASP A 5 51.76 25.15 28.39
CA ASP A 5 50.86 25.65 27.32
C ASP A 5 51.47 25.61 25.90
N SER A 6 52.76 25.29 25.74
CA SER A 6 53.49 25.40 24.48
C SER A 6 53.33 24.20 23.54
N ASN A 7 53.01 23.01 24.07
CA ASN A 7 52.99 21.76 23.30
C ASN A 7 51.64 21.48 22.62
N ASP A 8 50.51 21.79 23.27
CA ASP A 8 49.15 21.52 22.76
C ASP A 8 48.84 22.27 21.45
N GLN A 9 49.50 23.40 21.18
CA GLN A 9 49.27 24.15 19.93
C GLN A 9 49.79 23.41 18.69
N LYS A 10 50.82 22.56 18.83
CA LYS A 10 51.38 21.79 17.71
C LYS A 10 50.50 20.59 17.34
N SER A 11 49.98 19.89 18.34
CA SER A 11 49.03 18.78 18.12
C SER A 11 47.70 19.30 17.57
N GLU A 12 47.19 20.45 18.04
CA GLU A 12 45.95 21.03 17.53
C GLU A 12 46.05 21.56 16.09
N TYR A 13 47.21 22.06 15.66
CA TYR A 13 47.44 22.34 14.23
C TYR A 13 47.33 21.07 13.39
N SER A 14 47.98 19.97 13.82
CA SER A 14 47.91 18.69 13.11
C SER A 14 46.48 18.16 12.98
N LEU A 15 45.68 18.09 14.06
CA LEU A 15 44.34 17.51 14.00
C LEU A 15 43.40 18.28 13.05
N ASN A 16 43.40 19.62 13.12
CA ASN A 16 42.56 20.43 12.25
C ASN A 16 43.01 20.36 10.79
N GLN A 17 44.32 20.26 10.54
CA GLN A 17 44.89 20.11 9.19
C GLN A 17 44.68 18.69 8.63
N HIS A 18 44.69 17.65 9.47
CA HIS A 18 44.38 16.28 9.07
C HIS A 18 42.90 16.12 8.70
N LEU A 19 41.99 16.75 9.46
CA LEU A 19 40.56 16.82 9.09
C LEU A 19 40.35 17.60 7.79
N ALA A 20 41.06 18.71 7.57
CA ALA A 20 40.92 19.51 6.35
C ALA A 20 41.53 18.87 5.09
N ASN A 21 42.51 17.97 5.27
CA ASN A 21 43.20 17.27 4.18
C ASN A 21 42.69 15.82 3.99
N ASN A 22 41.57 15.43 4.61
CA ASN A 22 41.01 14.07 4.58
C ASN A 22 42.02 12.96 4.95
N LEU A 23 42.84 13.20 5.98
CA LEU A 23 43.80 12.23 6.53
C LEU A 23 43.22 11.42 7.71
N ILE A 24 41.90 11.44 7.89
CA ILE A 24 41.14 10.78 8.96
C ILE A 24 39.81 10.30 8.37
N ASP A 25 39.65 8.98 8.21
CA ASP A 25 38.44 8.37 7.63
C ASP A 25 37.29 8.23 8.65
N LEU A 26 37.61 8.30 9.95
CA LEU A 26 36.64 8.25 11.04
C LEU A 26 37.14 9.03 12.25
N TYR A 27 36.30 9.94 12.77
CA TYR A 27 36.63 10.75 13.94
C TYR A 27 35.69 10.41 15.12
N ILE A 28 36.27 9.93 16.22
CA ILE A 28 35.51 9.64 17.46
C ILE A 28 35.79 10.75 18.48
N ASN A 29 34.87 11.69 18.64
CA ASN A 29 35.00 12.83 19.56
C ASN A 29 33.94 12.79 20.66
N LEU A 30 34.32 12.22 21.81
CA LEU A 30 33.43 12.04 22.96
C LEU A 30 33.43 13.30 23.86
N PRO A 31 32.25 13.81 24.28
CA PRO A 31 32.17 14.95 25.18
C PRO A 31 32.64 14.57 26.59
N SER A 32 33.53 15.38 27.18
CA SER A 32 34.04 15.15 28.54
C SER A 32 32.93 15.21 29.60
N LYS A 33 32.94 14.29 30.57
CA LYS A 33 31.97 14.22 31.70
C LYS A 33 32.03 15.41 32.70
N ASN A 34 32.72 16.50 32.41
CA ASN A 34 32.99 17.60 33.34
C ASN A 34 31.78 18.52 33.57
N ARG A 35 30.86 18.09 34.44
CA ARG A 35 29.67 18.84 34.90
C ARG A 35 29.97 20.25 35.45
N TYR A 36 31.20 20.51 35.89
CA TYR A 36 31.60 21.76 36.54
C TYR A 36 32.21 22.81 35.59
N ARG A 37 32.59 22.45 34.36
CA ARG A 37 33.20 23.41 33.42
C ARG A 37 32.11 24.18 32.66
N ARG A 38 31.61 25.27 33.26
CA ARG A 38 30.82 26.27 32.51
C ARG A 38 31.64 26.72 31.29
N PRO A 39 31.14 26.60 30.04
CA PRO A 39 31.88 27.06 28.88
C PRO A 39 31.99 28.59 28.90
N ALA A 40 33.22 29.12 29.01
CA ALA A 40 33.47 30.56 28.92
C ALA A 40 33.19 31.14 27.51
N SER A 41 33.01 30.26 26.51
CA SER A 41 32.41 30.58 25.22
C SER A 41 31.56 29.39 24.74
N TYR A 42 30.57 29.69 23.90
CA TYR A 42 29.70 28.67 23.27
C TYR A 42 30.46 27.73 22.31
N VAL A 43 31.68 28.11 21.90
CA VAL A 43 32.44 27.49 20.81
C VAL A 43 33.71 26.82 21.36
N SER A 44 33.52 25.71 22.09
CA SER A 44 34.63 24.89 22.61
C SER A 44 35.53 24.30 21.50
N LYS A 45 36.79 23.99 21.80
CA LYS A 45 37.71 23.35 20.82
C LYS A 45 37.13 22.03 20.25
N GLY A 46 36.57 21.19 21.12
CA GLY A 46 35.86 19.96 20.72
C GLY A 46 34.53 20.18 19.99
N TYR A 47 33.94 21.38 20.02
CA TYR A 47 32.86 21.74 19.09
C TYR A 47 33.43 22.08 17.70
N ARG A 48 34.53 22.84 17.63
CA ARG A 48 35.18 23.21 16.36
C ARG A 48 35.61 21.99 15.54
N SER A 49 36.37 21.06 16.12
CA SER A 49 36.84 19.88 15.37
C SER A 49 35.72 18.93 14.98
N ARG A 50 34.66 18.78 15.80
CA ARG A 50 33.43 18.08 15.38
C ARG A 50 32.70 18.77 14.23
N ARG A 51 32.64 20.11 14.24
CA ARG A 51 32.02 20.88 13.16
C ARG A 51 32.82 20.74 11.86
N MET A 52 34.16 20.81 11.94
CA MET A 52 35.07 20.56 10.81
C MET A 52 34.90 19.17 10.24
N ALA A 53 34.84 18.10 11.06
CA ALA A 53 34.61 16.75 10.55
C ALA A 53 33.31 16.67 9.72
N VAL A 54 32.21 17.27 10.19
CA VAL A 54 30.96 17.36 9.41
C VAL A 54 31.13 18.19 8.13
N ASP A 55 31.87 19.30 8.16
CA ASP A 55 32.06 20.17 6.99
C ASP A 55 33.03 19.59 5.94
N PHE A 56 33.94 18.68 6.33
CA PHE A 56 34.77 17.88 5.44
C PHE A 56 34.18 16.49 5.13
N SER A 57 32.92 16.23 5.52
CA SER A 57 32.21 14.95 5.33
C SER A 57 32.88 13.72 5.96
N ILE A 58 33.71 13.91 6.98
CA ILE A 58 34.36 12.84 7.74
C ILE A 58 33.36 12.23 8.74
N PRO A 59 33.11 10.91 8.71
CA PRO A 59 32.28 10.19 9.67
C PRO A 59 32.62 10.52 11.14
N LEU A 60 31.58 10.80 11.94
CA LEU A 60 31.73 11.35 13.29
C LEU A 60 30.91 10.60 14.35
N ILE A 61 31.58 9.94 15.30
CA ILE A 61 30.94 9.32 16.47
C ILE A 61 31.14 10.22 17.70
N THR A 62 30.04 10.62 18.34
CA THR A 62 30.07 11.47 19.56
C THR A 62 29.49 10.82 20.81
N ASN A 63 28.76 9.71 20.67
CA ASN A 63 28.13 9.00 21.79
C ASN A 63 29.04 7.85 22.27
N VAL A 64 29.39 7.86 23.56
CA VAL A 64 30.26 6.85 24.18
C VAL A 64 29.69 5.42 24.14
N LYS A 65 28.36 5.25 24.10
CA LYS A 65 27.74 3.93 23.90
C LYS A 65 28.00 3.43 22.47
N CYS A 66 27.74 4.26 21.47
CA CYS A 66 27.96 3.93 20.06
C CYS A 66 29.44 3.67 19.77
N ALA A 67 30.36 4.49 20.31
CA ALA A 67 31.80 4.28 20.17
C ALA A 67 32.27 2.95 20.78
N LYS A 68 31.72 2.54 21.93
CA LYS A 68 32.01 1.23 22.52
C LYS A 68 31.51 0.08 21.64
N LEU A 69 30.25 0.13 21.22
CA LEU A 69 29.65 -0.90 20.36
C LEU A 69 30.38 -1.02 19.02
N PHE A 70 30.81 0.10 18.43
CA PHE A 70 31.59 0.12 17.20
C PHE A 70 32.97 -0.54 17.37
N VAL A 71 33.74 -0.16 18.39
CA VAL A 71 35.04 -0.79 18.68
C VAL A 71 34.89 -2.28 19.05
N GLU A 72 33.81 -2.64 19.74
CA GLU A 72 33.49 -4.02 20.08
C GLU A 72 33.09 -4.85 18.85
N ALA A 73 32.36 -4.28 17.89
CA ALA A 73 32.07 -4.92 16.61
C ALA A 73 33.34 -5.18 15.79
N LEU A 74 34.22 -4.18 15.65
CA LEU A 74 35.54 -4.31 14.99
C LEU A 74 36.47 -5.34 15.67
N ALA A 75 36.27 -5.59 16.97
CA ALA A 75 37.06 -6.59 17.71
C ALA A 75 36.50 -8.01 17.54
N ARG A 76 35.18 -8.15 17.33
CA ARG A 76 34.48 -9.43 17.14
C ARG A 76 34.53 -9.92 15.69
N HIS A 77 34.38 -9.01 14.74
CA HIS A 77 34.50 -9.28 13.30
C HIS A 77 35.61 -8.40 12.74
N LYS A 78 36.62 -9.01 12.11
CA LYS A 78 37.74 -8.29 11.45
C LYS A 78 37.55 -8.18 9.94
N GLU A 79 36.84 -9.13 9.36
CA GLU A 79 36.46 -9.16 7.96
C GLU A 79 35.06 -8.54 7.86
N PHE A 80 34.99 -7.39 7.20
CA PHE A 80 33.74 -6.77 6.78
C PHE A 80 33.74 -6.77 5.26
N GLU A 81 32.95 -7.66 4.66
CA GLU A 81 32.67 -7.58 3.24
C GLU A 81 31.84 -6.32 2.98
N LEU A 82 32.23 -5.52 1.99
CA LEU A 82 31.47 -4.37 1.53
C LEU A 82 30.32 -4.85 0.65
N GLU A 83 29.27 -5.34 1.31
CA GLU A 83 27.96 -5.59 0.71
C GLU A 83 27.47 -4.31 0.00
N SER A 84 26.74 -4.46 -1.13
CA SER A 84 26.11 -3.34 -1.84
C SER A 84 24.82 -2.86 -1.15
N VAL A 85 24.82 -2.87 0.18
CA VAL A 85 23.66 -2.69 1.06
C VAL A 85 23.85 -1.40 1.85
N ASP A 86 22.96 -0.45 1.66
CA ASP A 86 23.03 0.91 2.19
C ASP A 86 22.50 1.06 3.63
N TYR A 87 21.65 0.12 4.08
CA TYR A 87 21.21 0.01 5.48
C TYR A 87 21.04 -1.45 5.92
N LYS A 88 21.20 -1.72 7.22
CA LYS A 88 21.04 -3.07 7.80
C LYS A 88 20.11 -3.01 9.00
N SER A 89 18.93 -3.64 8.89
CA SER A 89 17.95 -3.73 9.99
C SER A 89 18.45 -4.67 11.10
N SER A 90 17.85 -4.58 12.29
CA SER A 90 17.98 -5.61 13.34
C SER A 90 17.16 -6.87 13.07
N ASN A 91 16.25 -6.80 12.10
CA ASN A 91 15.20 -7.77 11.85
C ASN A 91 15.36 -8.34 10.43
N HIS A 92 14.98 -9.60 10.21
CA HIS A 92 15.05 -10.24 8.89
C HIS A 92 13.84 -9.87 8.02
N THR A 93 14.03 -8.90 7.15
CA THR A 93 13.04 -8.50 6.14
C THR A 93 13.00 -9.46 4.95
N VAL A 94 11.80 -9.86 4.55
CA VAL A 94 11.51 -10.61 3.30
C VAL A 94 10.53 -9.81 2.45
N THR A 95 10.81 -9.72 1.14
CA THR A 95 9.91 -9.10 0.16
C THR A 95 9.02 -10.16 -0.50
N LEU A 96 7.70 -9.99 -0.40
CA LEU A 96 6.68 -10.77 -1.11
C LEU A 96 6.05 -9.93 -2.24
N PRO A 97 5.45 -10.55 -3.27
CA PRO A 97 4.53 -9.83 -4.16
C PRO A 97 3.35 -9.24 -3.37
N GLY A 98 2.69 -8.23 -3.94
CA GLY A 98 1.44 -7.69 -3.41
C GLY A 98 0.38 -8.79 -3.24
N LEU A 99 -0.14 -8.97 -2.03
CA LEU A 99 -0.99 -10.13 -1.71
C LEU A 99 -2.46 -9.91 -2.10
N VAL A 100 -3.16 -11.03 -2.32
CA VAL A 100 -4.54 -11.10 -2.77
C VAL A 100 -5.41 -11.77 -1.71
N ASN A 101 -6.44 -11.07 -1.22
CA ASN A 101 -7.53 -11.70 -0.46
C ASN A 101 -8.75 -11.88 -1.38
N ILE A 102 -8.96 -13.09 -1.91
CA ILE A 102 -10.02 -13.34 -2.91
C ILE A 102 -11.45 -13.23 -2.38
N GLN A 103 -11.66 -13.25 -1.05
CA GLN A 103 -12.94 -13.05 -0.40
C GLN A 103 -12.79 -12.10 0.79
N SER A 104 -13.18 -10.85 0.58
CA SER A 104 -13.22 -9.80 1.59
C SER A 104 -14.67 -9.38 1.81
N LEU A 105 -15.22 -9.65 2.99
CA LEU A 105 -16.55 -9.15 3.33
C LEU A 105 -16.51 -7.62 3.44
N ILE A 106 -17.45 -6.96 2.78
CA ILE A 106 -17.68 -5.52 2.91
C ILE A 106 -19.15 -5.36 3.33
N PRO A 107 -19.46 -5.20 4.63
CA PRO A 107 -20.83 -5.32 5.13
C PRO A 107 -21.80 -4.40 4.38
N GLY A 108 -21.58 -3.09 4.37
CA GLY A 108 -22.39 -2.13 3.64
C GLY A 108 -22.08 -2.02 2.14
N ILE A 109 -21.61 -3.08 1.45
CA ILE A 109 -21.23 -3.02 0.02
C ILE A 109 -22.34 -2.41 -0.85
N SER A 110 -23.59 -2.84 -0.67
CA SER A 110 -24.77 -2.30 -1.37
C SER A 110 -25.58 -1.27 -0.55
N ALA A 111 -25.03 -0.78 0.57
CA ALA A 111 -25.67 0.24 1.40
C ALA A 111 -25.25 1.65 0.90
N PRO A 112 -26.20 2.52 0.48
CA PRO A 112 -25.86 3.82 -0.09
C PRO A 112 -24.99 4.69 0.83
N SER A 113 -23.91 5.24 0.28
CA SER A 113 -22.93 6.10 0.98
C SER A 113 -22.11 5.41 2.08
N SER A 114 -22.08 4.08 2.12
CA SER A 114 -21.24 3.34 3.08
C SER A 114 -19.76 3.72 2.99
N LYS A 115 -19.06 3.60 4.13
CA LYS A 115 -17.60 3.73 4.24
C LYS A 115 -16.90 2.39 4.41
N ASP A 116 -17.62 1.28 4.43
CA ASP A 116 -17.00 -0.03 4.71
C ASP A 116 -15.97 -0.43 3.65
N PHE A 117 -16.16 -0.02 2.39
CA PHE A 117 -15.18 -0.25 1.32
C PHE A 117 -13.86 0.52 1.57
N GLU A 118 -13.96 1.78 2.02
CA GLU A 118 -12.84 2.64 2.42
C GLU A 118 -12.09 2.01 3.61
N VAL A 119 -12.82 1.60 4.64
CA VAL A 119 -12.28 1.00 5.87
C VAL A 119 -11.60 -0.35 5.60
N VAL A 120 -12.25 -1.24 4.84
CA VAL A 120 -11.73 -2.58 4.54
C VAL A 120 -10.53 -2.53 3.60
N SER A 121 -10.58 -1.74 2.52
CA SER A 121 -9.42 -1.61 1.61
C SER A 121 -8.21 -0.95 2.31
N LYS A 122 -8.44 0.00 3.22
CA LYS A 122 -7.37 0.61 4.02
C LYS A 122 -6.71 -0.36 5.00
N ALA A 123 -7.50 -1.19 5.68
CA ALA A 123 -6.98 -2.25 6.55
C ALA A 123 -6.27 -3.36 5.76
N SER A 124 -6.71 -3.62 4.53
CA SER A 124 -6.10 -4.58 3.60
C SER A 124 -4.66 -4.18 3.28
N ILE A 125 -4.43 -2.91 2.93
CA ILE A 125 -3.10 -2.34 2.69
C ILE A 125 -2.16 -2.52 3.90
N SER A 126 -2.59 -2.23 5.13
CA SER A 126 -1.76 -2.43 6.33
C SER A 126 -1.45 -3.91 6.64
N SER A 127 -2.10 -4.83 5.94
CA SER A 127 -2.00 -6.28 6.13
C SER A 127 -1.33 -6.99 4.94
N GLY A 128 -0.71 -6.22 4.03
CA GLY A 128 -0.04 -6.72 2.82
C GLY A 128 -0.97 -7.00 1.63
N PHE A 129 -2.28 -6.88 1.79
CA PHE A 129 -3.24 -7.12 0.71
C PHE A 129 -3.35 -5.90 -0.21
N THR A 130 -2.74 -6.00 -1.39
CA THR A 130 -2.78 -4.98 -2.45
C THR A 130 -3.94 -5.19 -3.43
N LEU A 131 -4.60 -6.36 -3.40
CA LEU A 131 -5.79 -6.67 -4.20
C LEU A 131 -6.85 -7.41 -3.36
N ILE A 132 -8.10 -6.96 -3.36
CA ILE A 132 -9.21 -7.65 -2.68
C ILE A 132 -10.35 -8.06 -3.62
N GLY A 133 -10.81 -9.31 -3.49
CA GLY A 133 -12.08 -9.75 -4.05
C GLY A 133 -13.22 -9.38 -3.12
N ALA A 134 -14.01 -8.37 -3.46
CA ALA A 134 -15.19 -8.01 -2.69
C ALA A 134 -16.22 -9.15 -2.78
N MET A 135 -16.64 -9.67 -1.62
CA MET A 135 -17.67 -10.71 -1.56
C MET A 135 -18.99 -10.17 -2.13
N ALA A 136 -19.74 -11.04 -2.82
CA ALA A 136 -21.05 -10.69 -3.34
C ALA A 136 -22.09 -10.49 -2.21
N THR A 137 -21.86 -11.10 -1.04
CA THR A 137 -22.67 -10.98 0.17
C THR A 137 -22.39 -9.69 0.94
N GLY A 138 -23.42 -9.04 1.48
CA GLY A 138 -23.30 -7.84 2.29
C GLY A 138 -24.45 -7.73 3.29
N VAL A 139 -24.27 -6.99 4.39
CA VAL A 139 -25.22 -6.90 5.51
C VAL A 139 -25.96 -5.56 5.46
N PRO A 140 -27.31 -5.51 5.34
CA PRO A 140 -28.25 -6.64 5.25
C PRO A 140 -28.48 -7.18 3.83
N LYS A 141 -27.90 -6.56 2.79
CA LYS A 141 -28.03 -6.96 1.38
C LYS A 141 -26.68 -6.92 0.64
N GLY A 142 -26.46 -7.91 -0.21
CA GLY A 142 -25.31 -8.00 -1.14
C GLY A 142 -25.56 -7.40 -2.54
N VAL A 143 -24.64 -7.69 -3.45
CA VAL A 143 -24.70 -7.30 -4.87
C VAL A 143 -25.45 -8.38 -5.66
N GLU A 144 -26.74 -8.16 -5.92
CA GLU A 144 -27.64 -9.15 -6.54
C GLU A 144 -28.39 -8.62 -7.78
N ASP A 145 -28.33 -7.31 -8.02
CA ASP A 145 -29.03 -6.62 -9.11
C ASP A 145 -28.24 -5.38 -9.59
N LYS A 146 -28.73 -4.72 -10.64
CA LYS A 146 -28.09 -3.53 -11.21
C LYS A 146 -28.00 -2.35 -10.24
N ALA A 147 -28.94 -2.22 -9.31
CA ALA A 147 -28.98 -1.09 -8.38
C ALA A 147 -27.97 -1.26 -7.24
N SER A 148 -27.90 -2.46 -6.67
CA SER A 148 -26.90 -2.87 -5.67
C SER A 148 -25.49 -2.86 -6.23
N LEU A 149 -25.29 -3.27 -7.50
CA LEU A 149 -24.01 -3.12 -8.20
C LEU A 149 -23.62 -1.64 -8.40
N ALA A 150 -24.55 -0.79 -8.84
CA ALA A 150 -24.31 0.64 -8.97
C ALA A 150 -23.98 1.32 -7.63
N ILE A 151 -24.58 0.86 -6.52
CA ILE A 151 -24.23 1.31 -5.17
C ILE A 151 -22.83 0.83 -4.77
N ALA A 152 -22.48 -0.43 -5.03
CA ALA A 152 -21.14 -0.97 -4.76
C ALA A 152 -20.04 -0.18 -5.50
N LEU A 153 -20.23 0.05 -6.81
CA LEU A 153 -19.34 0.89 -7.63
C LEU A 153 -19.27 2.35 -7.12
N THR A 154 -20.35 2.88 -6.55
CA THR A 154 -20.37 4.23 -5.95
C THR A 154 -19.66 4.27 -4.59
N ASN A 155 -19.70 3.17 -3.84
CA ASN A 155 -19.03 3.03 -2.53
C ASN A 155 -17.53 2.73 -2.67
N SER A 156 -17.07 2.15 -3.78
CA SER A 156 -15.65 1.83 -4.04
C SER A 156 -14.90 2.91 -4.82
N ARG A 157 -15.54 3.55 -5.80
CA ARG A 157 -14.90 4.52 -6.70
C ARG A 157 -14.42 5.76 -5.93
N ASN A 158 -13.13 6.06 -6.08
CA ASN A 158 -12.42 7.13 -5.35
C ASN A 158 -12.54 6.97 -3.82
N ARG A 159 -12.68 5.72 -3.33
CA ARG A 159 -12.63 5.34 -1.91
C ARG A 159 -11.80 4.07 -1.64
N ALA A 160 -11.17 3.49 -2.66
CA ALA A 160 -10.40 2.25 -2.53
C ALA A 160 -8.92 2.54 -2.32
N HIS A 161 -8.34 1.97 -1.27
CA HIS A 161 -6.91 2.08 -0.93
C HIS A 161 -6.04 0.99 -1.59
N CYS A 162 -6.65 -0.10 -2.06
CA CYS A 162 -6.04 -1.21 -2.78
C CYS A 162 -6.87 -1.53 -4.03
N ASP A 163 -6.29 -2.24 -5.00
CA ASP A 163 -7.06 -2.72 -6.15
C ASP A 163 -8.14 -3.72 -5.70
N TYR A 164 -9.18 -3.87 -6.50
CA TYR A 164 -10.29 -4.75 -6.17
C TYR A 164 -11.01 -5.32 -7.37
N PHE A 165 -11.70 -6.44 -7.17
CA PHE A 165 -12.76 -6.88 -8.07
C PHE A 165 -14.09 -7.05 -7.31
N LEU A 166 -15.20 -6.90 -8.04
CA LEU A 166 -16.54 -7.14 -7.51
C LEU A 166 -17.04 -8.54 -7.90
N SER A 167 -17.82 -9.15 -7.00
CA SER A 167 -18.53 -10.41 -7.23
C SER A 167 -20.04 -10.18 -7.22
N MET A 168 -20.83 -11.01 -7.92
CA MET A 168 -22.30 -10.89 -7.96
C MET A 168 -23.01 -12.16 -7.47
N ASN A 169 -24.02 -12.01 -6.60
CA ASN A 169 -24.90 -13.09 -6.13
C ASN A 169 -25.78 -13.55 -7.29
N GLY A 170 -25.71 -14.82 -7.66
CA GLY A 170 -26.49 -15.37 -8.76
C GLY A 170 -27.98 -15.50 -8.45
N ASN A 171 -28.81 -14.96 -9.34
CA ASN A 171 -30.25 -15.23 -9.38
C ASN A 171 -30.72 -15.43 -10.83
N VAL A 172 -31.98 -15.87 -10.98
CA VAL A 172 -32.53 -16.26 -12.29
C VAL A 172 -32.58 -15.08 -13.27
N ASP A 173 -32.67 -13.85 -12.77
CA ASP A 173 -32.84 -12.63 -13.56
C ASP A 173 -31.50 -11.97 -13.97
N ASN A 174 -30.40 -12.24 -13.26
CA ASN A 174 -29.12 -11.55 -13.46
C ASN A 174 -28.04 -12.33 -14.22
N ALA A 175 -28.18 -13.66 -14.32
CA ALA A 175 -27.08 -14.57 -14.64
C ALA A 175 -26.41 -14.40 -16.01
N SER A 176 -27.01 -13.66 -16.96
CA SER A 176 -26.44 -13.43 -18.30
C SER A 176 -26.13 -11.96 -18.64
N GLU A 177 -26.85 -10.98 -18.09
CA GLU A 177 -26.73 -9.58 -18.52
C GLU A 177 -25.74 -8.75 -17.69
N HIS A 178 -25.77 -8.93 -16.36
CA HIS A 178 -25.13 -8.00 -15.41
C HIS A 178 -23.68 -8.37 -15.06
N LEU A 179 -23.23 -9.55 -15.44
CA LEU A 179 -21.88 -10.04 -15.15
C LEU A 179 -20.75 -9.23 -15.80
N LYS A 180 -21.01 -8.38 -16.82
CA LYS A 180 -19.94 -7.66 -17.56
C LYS A 180 -19.12 -6.68 -16.71
N GLU A 181 -19.62 -6.32 -15.54
CA GLU A 181 -19.03 -5.35 -14.61
C GLU A 181 -18.54 -6.03 -13.32
N THR A 182 -18.48 -7.36 -13.26
CA THR A 182 -17.97 -8.14 -12.11
C THR A 182 -16.99 -9.23 -12.56
N ALA A 183 -16.05 -9.62 -11.70
CA ALA A 183 -15.07 -10.66 -12.03
C ALA A 183 -15.56 -12.09 -11.76
N ALA A 184 -16.47 -12.27 -10.80
CA ALA A 184 -16.91 -13.59 -10.34
C ALA A 184 -18.42 -13.66 -10.06
N PHE A 185 -18.98 -14.87 -10.18
CA PHE A 185 -20.37 -15.20 -9.92
C PHE A 185 -20.48 -16.09 -8.68
N PHE A 186 -21.21 -15.66 -7.66
CA PHE A 186 -21.38 -16.38 -6.40
C PHE A 186 -22.72 -17.12 -6.37
N ILE A 187 -22.71 -18.41 -6.10
CA ILE A 187 -23.91 -19.25 -5.92
C ILE A 187 -24.07 -19.53 -4.41
N PRO A 188 -24.93 -18.77 -3.70
CA PRO A 188 -25.11 -18.91 -2.25
C PRO A 188 -25.92 -20.16 -1.89
N PHE A 189 -25.42 -20.93 -0.92
CA PHE A 189 -26.20 -21.93 -0.18
C PHE A 189 -26.32 -21.53 1.31
N GLY A 190 -25.35 -20.80 1.86
CA GLY A 190 -25.42 -20.26 3.22
C GLY A 190 -26.35 -19.03 3.33
N PRO A 191 -26.91 -18.77 4.53
CA PRO A 191 -27.82 -17.64 4.78
C PRO A 191 -27.08 -16.29 4.94
N VAL A 192 -25.95 -16.09 4.27
CA VAL A 192 -25.10 -14.89 4.43
C VAL A 192 -25.66 -13.72 3.60
N ALA A 193 -26.80 -13.19 4.06
CA ALA A 193 -27.40 -11.93 3.60
C ALA A 193 -27.61 -11.82 2.07
N GLY A 194 -28.33 -12.81 1.55
CA GLY A 194 -28.85 -12.90 0.19
C GLY A 194 -29.88 -14.03 0.09
N ARG A 195 -30.49 -14.23 -1.09
CA ARG A 195 -31.31 -15.42 -1.37
C ARG A 195 -30.40 -16.63 -1.57
N ALA A 196 -30.34 -17.53 -0.59
CA ALA A 196 -29.75 -18.84 -0.78
C ALA A 196 -30.53 -19.66 -1.83
N VAL A 197 -29.82 -20.51 -2.57
CA VAL A 197 -30.39 -21.45 -3.53
C VAL A 197 -31.24 -22.48 -2.81
N THR A 198 -32.47 -22.67 -3.27
CA THR A 198 -33.46 -23.51 -2.59
C THR A 198 -33.40 -24.99 -2.98
N ASN A 199 -32.77 -25.32 -4.12
CA ASN A 199 -32.65 -26.69 -4.64
C ASN A 199 -31.66 -26.78 -5.82
N VAL A 200 -31.24 -28.02 -6.14
CA VAL A 200 -30.29 -28.33 -7.22
C VAL A 200 -30.76 -27.88 -8.62
N SER A 201 -32.07 -27.80 -8.90
CA SER A 201 -32.57 -27.29 -10.19
C SER A 201 -32.41 -25.78 -10.33
N GLU A 202 -32.48 -25.03 -9.23
CA GLU A 202 -32.14 -23.61 -9.21
C GLU A 202 -30.62 -23.42 -9.39
N ALA A 203 -29.78 -24.19 -8.68
CA ALA A 203 -28.33 -24.19 -8.90
C ALA A 203 -27.96 -24.47 -10.37
N ALA A 204 -28.54 -25.52 -10.98
CA ALA A 204 -28.27 -25.91 -12.37
C ALA A 204 -28.64 -24.81 -13.39
N LYS A 205 -29.72 -24.06 -13.15
CA LYS A 205 -30.11 -22.91 -13.99
C LYS A 205 -29.09 -21.78 -13.92
N LEU A 206 -28.64 -21.42 -12.71
CA LEU A 206 -27.61 -20.39 -12.50
C LEU A 206 -26.29 -20.81 -13.17
N PHE A 207 -25.88 -22.07 -12.98
CA PHE A 207 -24.65 -22.64 -13.53
C PHE A 207 -24.67 -22.72 -15.07
N SER A 208 -25.85 -22.96 -15.66
CA SER A 208 -26.08 -22.98 -17.12
C SER A 208 -26.12 -21.59 -17.76
N ALA A 209 -26.63 -20.58 -17.03
CA ALA A 209 -26.82 -19.23 -17.55
C ALA A 209 -25.56 -18.34 -17.40
N CYS A 210 -24.72 -18.62 -16.41
CA CYS A 210 -23.44 -17.94 -16.22
C CYS A 210 -22.49 -18.20 -17.42
N PRO A 211 -21.93 -17.18 -18.10
CA PRO A 211 -21.07 -17.37 -19.28
C PRO A 211 -19.80 -18.18 -18.99
N ALA A 212 -19.39 -19.02 -19.95
CA ALA A 212 -18.22 -19.94 -19.91
C ALA A 212 -17.02 -19.39 -19.11
N ASN A 213 -16.58 -18.20 -19.52
CA ASN A 213 -15.37 -17.52 -19.05
C ASN A 213 -15.47 -16.83 -17.67
N VAL A 214 -16.59 -16.92 -16.94
CA VAL A 214 -16.72 -16.29 -15.61
C VAL A 214 -16.46 -17.33 -14.50
N PRO A 215 -15.49 -17.09 -13.58
CA PRO A 215 -15.30 -17.91 -12.38
C PRO A 215 -16.56 -18.01 -11.52
N VAL A 216 -16.88 -19.23 -11.08
CA VAL A 216 -18.02 -19.53 -10.19
C VAL A 216 -17.50 -19.87 -8.79
N ILE A 217 -18.00 -19.15 -7.79
CA ILE A 217 -17.70 -19.33 -6.36
C ILE A 217 -18.96 -19.83 -5.64
N THR A 218 -18.83 -20.68 -4.63
CA THR A 218 -19.97 -21.12 -3.80
C THR A 218 -19.53 -21.48 -2.38
N ASP A 219 -20.42 -21.27 -1.40
CA ASP A 219 -20.22 -21.65 0.01
C ASP A 219 -20.93 -22.98 0.38
N ALA A 220 -21.26 -23.80 -0.62
CA ALA A 220 -21.93 -25.09 -0.49
C ALA A 220 -21.19 -26.08 0.42
N LYS A 221 -21.94 -26.84 1.24
CA LYS A 221 -21.42 -27.81 2.23
C LYS A 221 -22.24 -29.10 2.21
N GLY A 222 -21.64 -30.21 2.64
CA GLY A 222 -22.28 -31.53 2.75
C GLY A 222 -22.95 -31.99 1.45
N THR A 223 -24.27 -32.20 1.49
CA THR A 223 -25.06 -32.64 0.32
C THR A 223 -25.11 -31.60 -0.80
N ASP A 224 -25.04 -30.32 -0.47
CA ASP A 224 -25.05 -29.24 -1.47
C ASP A 224 -23.70 -29.16 -2.18
N LEU A 225 -22.59 -29.38 -1.45
CA LEU A 225 -21.26 -29.50 -2.02
C LEU A 225 -21.18 -30.68 -3.01
N ALA A 226 -21.66 -31.86 -2.62
CA ALA A 226 -21.74 -33.01 -3.53
C ALA A 226 -22.60 -32.71 -4.78
N SER A 227 -23.71 -31.97 -4.61
CA SER A 227 -24.62 -31.60 -5.70
C SER A 227 -24.01 -30.60 -6.68
N ILE A 228 -23.33 -29.56 -6.18
CA ILE A 228 -22.71 -28.53 -7.05
C ILE A 228 -21.44 -29.05 -7.74
N LEU A 229 -20.69 -29.97 -7.12
CA LEU A 229 -19.56 -30.66 -7.77
C LEU A 229 -20.02 -31.58 -8.90
N LEU A 230 -21.16 -32.26 -8.73
CA LEU A 230 -21.79 -33.03 -9.82
C LEU A 230 -22.22 -32.11 -10.98
N LEU A 231 -22.80 -30.94 -10.70
CA LEU A 231 -23.13 -29.97 -11.74
C LEU A 231 -21.89 -29.42 -12.46
N ALA A 232 -20.82 -29.08 -11.72
CA ALA A 232 -19.55 -28.64 -12.30
C ALA A 232 -18.94 -29.70 -13.23
N SER A 233 -19.00 -30.98 -12.83
CA SER A 233 -18.58 -32.12 -13.65
C SER A 233 -19.43 -32.30 -14.90
N LEU A 234 -20.77 -32.29 -14.79
CA LEU A 234 -21.70 -32.44 -15.92
C LEU A 234 -21.59 -31.32 -16.96
N HIS A 235 -21.21 -30.12 -16.53
CA HIS A 235 -20.96 -28.97 -17.41
C HIS A 235 -19.47 -28.81 -17.81
N ASN A 236 -18.59 -29.73 -17.39
CA ASN A 236 -17.12 -29.68 -17.59
C ASN A 236 -16.50 -28.30 -17.28
N ARG A 237 -16.81 -27.75 -16.10
CA ARG A 237 -16.50 -26.36 -15.74
C ARG A 237 -15.77 -26.27 -14.40
N SER A 238 -14.91 -25.27 -14.27
CA SER A 238 -14.26 -24.92 -13.02
C SER A 238 -15.23 -24.34 -11.96
N ILE A 239 -14.95 -24.64 -10.69
CA ILE A 239 -15.67 -24.08 -9.54
C ILE A 239 -14.73 -23.86 -8.35
N HIS A 240 -14.99 -22.81 -7.58
CA HIS A 240 -14.29 -22.50 -6.34
C HIS A 240 -15.22 -22.67 -5.13
N ILE A 241 -14.81 -23.46 -4.14
CA ILE A 241 -15.54 -23.68 -2.89
C ILE A 241 -14.94 -22.80 -1.79
N THR A 242 -15.67 -21.81 -1.30
CA THR A 242 -15.17 -20.84 -0.33
C THR A 242 -15.55 -21.19 1.12
N GLY A 243 -14.69 -20.85 2.08
CA GLY A 243 -14.95 -21.03 3.50
C GLY A 243 -15.17 -22.48 3.90
N VAL A 244 -14.37 -23.41 3.37
CA VAL A 244 -14.42 -24.84 3.72
C VAL A 244 -14.15 -24.99 5.22
N SER A 245 -15.11 -25.60 5.94
CA SER A 245 -15.15 -25.56 7.41
C SER A 245 -15.49 -26.89 8.09
N SER A 246 -15.43 -28.01 7.36
CA SER A 246 -15.47 -29.36 7.95
C SER A 246 -14.44 -30.26 7.26
N ARG A 247 -13.92 -31.25 7.99
CA ARG A 247 -12.98 -32.23 7.41
C ARG A 247 -13.64 -33.09 6.32
N ASP A 248 -14.95 -33.32 6.44
CA ASP A 248 -15.71 -34.22 5.57
C ASP A 248 -15.95 -33.54 4.20
N ASP A 249 -16.21 -32.22 4.19
CA ASP A 249 -16.20 -31.39 2.97
C ASP A 249 -14.82 -31.38 2.30
N LEU A 250 -13.75 -31.21 3.09
CA LEU A 250 -12.38 -31.18 2.57
C LEU A 250 -11.97 -32.52 1.94
N ALA A 251 -12.36 -33.64 2.55
CA ALA A 251 -12.14 -34.97 1.99
C ALA A 251 -12.89 -35.18 0.66
N LEU A 252 -14.13 -34.66 0.54
CA LEU A 252 -14.88 -34.70 -0.71
C LEU A 252 -14.23 -33.85 -1.82
N ILE A 253 -13.67 -32.69 -1.49
CA ILE A 253 -12.92 -31.84 -2.43
C ILE A 253 -11.61 -32.54 -2.84
N ALA A 254 -10.87 -33.13 -1.92
CA ALA A 254 -9.65 -33.90 -2.22
C ALA A 254 -9.95 -35.07 -3.19
N MET A 255 -10.94 -35.90 -2.88
CA MET A 255 -11.38 -37.00 -3.77
C MET A 255 -11.85 -36.52 -5.15
N SER A 256 -12.36 -35.29 -5.24
CA SER A 256 -12.77 -34.67 -6.51
C SER A 256 -11.57 -34.21 -7.34
N LYS A 257 -10.53 -33.64 -6.69
CA LYS A 257 -9.24 -33.33 -7.33
C LYS A 257 -8.53 -34.61 -7.82
N ASP A 258 -8.56 -35.68 -7.03
CA ASP A 258 -8.07 -37.04 -7.38
C ASP A 258 -8.86 -37.72 -8.53
N LYS A 259 -9.90 -37.06 -9.05
CA LYS A 259 -10.72 -37.48 -10.20
C LYS A 259 -10.69 -36.44 -11.33
N GLU A 260 -9.74 -35.51 -11.28
CA GLU A 260 -9.52 -34.46 -12.29
C GLU A 260 -10.72 -33.52 -12.50
N LEU A 261 -11.65 -33.45 -11.53
CA LEU A 261 -12.67 -32.39 -11.52
C LEU A 261 -11.97 -31.04 -11.32
N GLN A 262 -12.44 -30.02 -12.04
CA GLN A 262 -11.89 -28.66 -12.01
C GLN A 262 -12.32 -27.88 -10.74
N VAL A 263 -12.25 -28.52 -9.57
CA VAL A 263 -12.57 -27.90 -8.28
C VAL A 263 -11.32 -27.27 -7.67
N THR A 264 -11.52 -26.07 -7.10
CA THR A 264 -10.56 -25.40 -6.21
C THR A 264 -11.28 -24.96 -4.93
N CYS A 265 -10.54 -24.65 -3.86
CA CYS A 265 -11.12 -24.19 -2.61
C CYS A 265 -10.23 -23.25 -1.79
N ASP A 266 -10.87 -22.52 -0.88
CA ASP A 266 -10.22 -21.71 0.15
C ASP A 266 -10.65 -22.12 1.57
N ILE A 267 -9.84 -21.67 2.53
CA ILE A 267 -10.16 -21.68 3.96
C ILE A 267 -9.99 -20.28 4.55
N GLU A 268 -11.02 -19.85 5.29
CA GLU A 268 -10.98 -18.63 6.09
C GLU A 268 -9.90 -18.77 7.18
N ILE A 269 -8.91 -17.87 7.18
CA ILE A 269 -7.68 -17.96 7.98
C ILE A 269 -7.98 -18.21 9.48
N TYR A 270 -9.04 -17.61 10.02
CA TYR A 270 -9.46 -17.82 11.41
C TYR A 270 -9.74 -19.30 11.76
N SER A 271 -10.21 -20.12 10.81
CA SER A 271 -10.45 -21.56 11.01
C SER A 271 -9.17 -22.37 11.23
N LEU A 272 -8.01 -21.88 10.76
CA LEU A 272 -6.70 -22.49 11.00
C LEU A 272 -6.13 -22.18 12.40
N PHE A 273 -6.65 -21.15 13.09
CA PHE A 273 -6.07 -20.61 14.32
C PHE A 273 -7.03 -20.46 15.51
N LEU A 274 -8.32 -20.75 15.33
CA LEU A 274 -9.35 -20.74 16.38
C LEU A 274 -10.21 -21.99 16.28
N THR A 275 -10.65 -22.51 17.42
CA THR A 275 -11.57 -23.65 17.50
C THR A 275 -12.79 -23.33 18.34
N ARG A 276 -13.87 -24.10 18.14
CA ARG A 276 -15.11 -24.00 18.92
C ARG A 276 -14.85 -24.16 20.42
N GLU A 277 -14.01 -25.14 20.78
CA GLU A 277 -13.63 -25.47 22.14
C GLU A 277 -12.84 -24.37 22.87
N GLU A 278 -12.27 -23.41 22.14
CA GLU A 278 -11.53 -22.27 22.68
C GLU A 278 -12.33 -20.97 22.71
N THR A 279 -13.44 -20.90 21.99
CA THR A 279 -14.14 -19.65 21.70
C THR A 279 -15.62 -19.64 22.08
N GLY A 280 -16.23 -20.82 22.23
CA GLY A 280 -17.65 -21.04 22.46
C GLY A 280 -18.54 -20.97 21.21
N SER A 281 -17.98 -20.61 20.03
CA SER A 281 -18.77 -20.30 18.83
C SER A 281 -18.92 -21.51 17.89
N ASP A 282 -20.16 -21.86 17.56
CA ASP A 282 -20.48 -22.88 16.55
C ASP A 282 -20.07 -22.49 15.11
N LEU A 283 -19.69 -21.24 14.87
CA LEU A 283 -19.13 -20.78 13.59
C LEU A 283 -17.75 -21.39 13.29
N LEU A 284 -17.05 -21.85 14.32
CA LEU A 284 -15.68 -22.33 14.24
C LEU A 284 -15.59 -23.87 14.16
N PRO A 285 -14.51 -24.39 13.53
CA PRO A 285 -14.26 -25.83 13.45
C PRO A 285 -13.99 -26.44 14.82
N THR A 286 -14.20 -27.75 14.94
CA THR A 286 -13.71 -28.50 16.10
C THR A 286 -12.18 -28.64 16.04
N LYS A 287 -11.55 -29.02 17.15
CA LYS A 287 -10.13 -29.40 17.18
C LYS A 287 -9.80 -30.58 16.25
N ALA A 288 -10.76 -31.47 15.99
CA ALA A 288 -10.59 -32.57 15.05
C ALA A 288 -10.61 -32.09 13.58
N ASP A 289 -11.50 -31.14 13.24
CA ASP A 289 -11.55 -30.54 11.91
C ASP A 289 -10.32 -29.68 11.63
N GLN A 290 -9.93 -28.82 12.58
CA GLN A 290 -8.74 -27.99 12.43
C GLN A 290 -7.46 -28.84 12.28
N ALA A 291 -7.33 -29.95 13.01
CA ALA A 291 -6.22 -30.88 12.83
C ALA A 291 -6.21 -31.50 11.41
N ALA A 292 -7.39 -31.86 10.88
CA ALA A 292 -7.51 -32.36 9.51
C ALA A 292 -7.13 -31.30 8.46
N PHE A 293 -7.48 -30.03 8.67
CA PHE A 293 -7.09 -28.92 7.78
C PHE A 293 -5.57 -28.75 7.71
N TRP A 294 -4.89 -28.78 8.87
CA TRP A 294 -3.43 -28.66 8.93
C TRP A 294 -2.71 -29.86 8.32
N ASN A 295 -3.21 -31.09 8.53
CA ASN A 295 -2.67 -32.29 7.88
C ASN A 295 -2.89 -32.28 6.35
N SER A 296 -3.92 -31.57 5.89
CA SER A 296 -4.34 -31.50 4.48
C SER A 296 -4.11 -30.12 3.86
N ILE A 297 -3.16 -29.34 4.39
CA ILE A 297 -2.98 -27.92 4.03
C ILE A 297 -2.64 -27.69 2.54
N HIS A 298 -2.16 -28.74 1.87
CA HIS A 298 -1.89 -28.79 0.43
C HIS A 298 -3.14 -28.93 -0.45
N VAL A 299 -4.30 -29.30 0.13
CA VAL A 299 -5.58 -29.43 -0.59
C VAL A 299 -6.22 -28.06 -0.84
N PHE A 300 -5.98 -27.08 0.05
CA PHE A 300 -6.45 -25.70 -0.15
C PHE A 300 -5.60 -24.97 -1.18
N ASP A 301 -6.24 -24.38 -2.18
CA ASP A 301 -5.54 -23.58 -3.19
C ASP A 301 -5.30 -22.15 -2.70
N CYS A 302 -6.21 -21.62 -1.89
CA CYS A 302 -6.21 -20.24 -1.41
C CYS A 302 -6.41 -20.13 0.11
N PHE A 303 -5.98 -19.01 0.69
CA PHE A 303 -6.39 -18.55 2.01
C PHE A 303 -7.26 -17.28 1.87
N THR A 304 -8.20 -17.06 2.79
CA THR A 304 -9.13 -15.91 2.76
C THR A 304 -9.32 -15.28 4.13
N VAL A 305 -9.67 -14.00 4.17
CA VAL A 305 -10.21 -13.38 5.41
C VAL A 305 -11.69 -13.74 5.56
N GLY A 306 -12.45 -13.67 4.46
CA GLY A 306 -13.84 -14.12 4.35
C GLY A 306 -14.84 -13.32 5.20
N SER A 307 -15.80 -14.06 5.75
CA SER A 307 -16.94 -13.57 6.54
C SER A 307 -16.85 -13.92 8.03
N LEU A 308 -16.14 -15.01 8.36
CA LEU A 308 -16.03 -15.58 9.70
C LEU A 308 -15.54 -14.57 10.77
N PRO A 309 -14.50 -13.74 10.54
CA PRO A 309 -14.08 -12.75 11.53
C PRO A 309 -15.18 -11.75 11.90
N TYR A 310 -15.91 -11.23 10.90
CA TYR A 310 -17.04 -10.33 11.11
C TYR A 310 -18.19 -11.03 11.84
N ARG A 311 -18.52 -12.27 11.45
CA ARG A 311 -19.62 -13.06 12.06
C ARG A 311 -19.32 -13.40 13.52
N LEU A 312 -18.09 -13.78 13.84
CA LEU A 312 -17.63 -14.04 15.21
C LEU A 312 -17.60 -12.77 16.07
N ALA A 313 -17.28 -11.61 15.48
CA ALA A 313 -17.40 -10.32 16.15
C ALA A 313 -18.86 -9.90 16.36
N ALA A 314 -19.75 -10.16 15.40
CA ALA A 314 -21.18 -9.90 15.49
C ALA A 314 -21.88 -10.77 16.55
N GLU A 315 -21.55 -12.05 16.64
CA GLU A 315 -22.00 -12.97 17.71
C GLU A 315 -21.66 -12.42 19.10
N LYS A 316 -20.51 -11.75 19.23
CA LYS A 316 -20.01 -11.11 20.45
C LYS A 316 -20.42 -9.63 20.56
N GLY A 317 -21.43 -9.19 19.80
CA GLY A 317 -21.99 -7.83 19.86
C GLY A 317 -21.05 -6.70 19.47
N THR A 318 -19.95 -7.00 18.78
CA THR A 318 -18.86 -6.05 18.45
C THR A 318 -18.42 -6.09 16.98
N PRO A 319 -19.36 -6.11 15.99
CA PRO A 319 -19.01 -6.19 14.57
C PRO A 319 -18.15 -4.99 14.12
N LEU A 320 -17.13 -5.28 13.30
CA LEU A 320 -16.23 -4.31 12.68
C LEU A 320 -16.00 -4.73 11.23
N ALA A 321 -16.13 -3.80 10.27
CA ALA A 321 -16.03 -4.12 8.85
C ALA A 321 -14.69 -4.78 8.46
N GLN A 322 -13.60 -4.32 9.06
CA GLN A 322 -12.23 -4.80 8.83
C GLN A 322 -11.77 -5.94 9.76
N ALA A 323 -12.68 -6.61 10.48
CA ALA A 323 -12.33 -7.68 11.42
C ALA A 323 -11.52 -8.79 10.73
N GLY A 324 -10.42 -9.25 11.37
CA GLY A 324 -9.58 -10.33 10.87
C GLY A 324 -8.61 -9.96 9.76
N VAL A 325 -8.71 -8.76 9.16
CA VAL A 325 -7.80 -8.33 8.11
C VAL A 325 -6.41 -8.06 8.71
N GLU A 326 -6.35 -7.24 9.76
CA GLU A 326 -5.11 -6.83 10.47
C GLU A 326 -4.35 -8.02 11.07
N GLU A 327 -5.06 -9.05 11.55
CA GLU A 327 -4.44 -10.24 12.16
C GLU A 327 -3.98 -11.30 11.15
N SER A 328 -4.50 -11.31 9.91
CA SER A 328 -4.39 -12.45 9.00
C SER A 328 -2.97 -12.80 8.56
N LEU A 329 -2.20 -11.81 8.07
CA LEU A 329 -0.84 -12.07 7.62
C LEU A 329 0.13 -12.38 8.79
N PRO A 330 0.10 -11.66 9.93
CA PRO A 330 0.85 -12.03 11.13
C PRO A 330 0.57 -13.46 11.63
N LEU A 331 -0.68 -13.95 11.57
CA LEU A 331 -1.01 -15.33 11.94
C LEU A 331 -0.35 -16.37 11.02
N LEU A 332 -0.28 -16.09 9.72
CA LEU A 332 0.37 -16.97 8.74
C LEU A 332 1.90 -16.95 8.88
N VAL A 333 2.51 -15.78 9.09
CA VAL A 333 3.97 -15.67 9.27
C VAL A 333 4.42 -16.28 10.60
N ASP A 334 3.64 -16.13 11.68
CA ASP A 334 3.85 -16.83 12.96
C ASP A 334 3.76 -18.36 12.79
N ALA A 335 2.89 -18.85 11.89
CA ALA A 335 2.83 -20.27 11.53
C ALA A 335 4.04 -20.74 10.71
N VAL A 336 4.63 -19.89 9.84
CA VAL A 336 5.91 -20.17 9.16
C VAL A 336 7.05 -20.24 10.19
N HIS A 337 7.14 -19.27 11.11
CA HIS A 337 8.12 -19.27 12.19
C HIS A 337 8.02 -20.53 13.07
N LYS A 338 6.80 -21.06 13.26
CA LYS A 338 6.53 -22.31 14.00
C LYS A 338 6.67 -23.58 13.14
N GLY A 339 7.17 -23.48 11.91
CA GLY A 339 7.41 -24.62 11.01
C GLY A 339 6.15 -25.34 10.53
N ARG A 340 4.99 -24.67 10.55
CA ARG A 340 3.69 -25.23 10.12
C ARG A 340 3.31 -24.89 8.68
N LEU A 341 3.96 -23.86 8.12
CA LEU A 341 3.86 -23.39 6.73
C LEU A 341 5.27 -23.05 6.22
N THR A 342 5.43 -22.94 4.91
CA THR A 342 6.55 -22.25 4.28
C THR A 342 6.16 -20.83 3.86
N MET A 343 7.13 -19.96 3.55
CA MET A 343 6.81 -18.66 2.92
C MET A 343 6.22 -18.86 1.51
N ASP A 344 6.64 -19.92 0.81
CA ASP A 344 6.10 -20.32 -0.49
C ASP A 344 4.64 -20.77 -0.39
N ASP A 345 4.19 -21.35 0.73
CA ASP A 345 2.76 -21.62 0.97
C ASP A 345 1.94 -20.33 1.00
N ILE A 346 2.47 -19.26 1.61
CA ILE A 346 1.82 -17.95 1.65
C ILE A 346 1.77 -17.35 0.24
N VAL A 347 2.88 -17.35 -0.50
CA VAL A 347 2.93 -16.82 -1.88
C VAL A 347 2.12 -17.68 -2.86
N ALA A 348 1.96 -18.99 -2.62
CA ALA A 348 1.06 -19.83 -3.39
C ALA A 348 -0.40 -19.46 -3.10
N LYS A 349 -0.81 -19.43 -1.82
CA LYS A 349 -2.21 -19.38 -1.39
C LYS A 349 -2.79 -17.95 -1.25
N LEU A 350 -1.94 -16.92 -1.22
CA LEU A 350 -2.32 -15.50 -1.20
C LEU A 350 -1.80 -14.70 -2.42
N TYR A 351 -1.26 -15.35 -3.45
CA TYR A 351 -0.90 -14.66 -4.70
C TYR A 351 -1.03 -15.56 -5.92
N THR A 352 -0.19 -16.58 -6.04
CA THR A 352 -0.03 -17.36 -7.28
C THR A 352 -1.31 -18.09 -7.70
N ASN A 353 -1.97 -18.77 -6.75
CA ASN A 353 -3.22 -19.47 -7.00
C ASN A 353 -4.41 -18.49 -7.18
N PRO A 354 -4.60 -17.45 -6.35
CA PRO A 354 -5.54 -16.36 -6.62
C PRO A 354 -5.47 -15.79 -8.06
N HIS A 355 -4.27 -15.40 -8.53
CA HIS A 355 -4.08 -14.89 -9.89
C HIS A 355 -4.47 -15.92 -10.96
N LYS A 356 -4.11 -17.20 -10.76
CA LYS A 356 -4.40 -18.29 -11.70
C LYS A 356 -5.89 -18.69 -11.75
N ILE A 357 -6.56 -18.73 -10.60
CA ILE A 357 -7.95 -19.21 -10.49
C ILE A 357 -8.95 -18.15 -10.96
N PHE A 358 -8.68 -16.88 -10.68
CA PHE A 358 -9.56 -15.77 -11.02
C PHE A 358 -9.09 -14.95 -12.22
N SER A 359 -7.96 -15.30 -12.86
CA SER A 359 -7.35 -14.57 -13.99
C SER A 359 -7.09 -13.09 -13.71
N LEU A 360 -6.60 -12.79 -12.50
CA LEU A 360 -6.38 -11.41 -12.04
C LEU A 360 -5.15 -10.79 -12.72
N PRO A 361 -5.20 -9.52 -13.14
CA PRO A 361 -4.05 -8.84 -13.77
C PRO A 361 -2.90 -8.63 -12.77
N GLU A 362 -1.67 -8.74 -13.26
CA GLU A 362 -0.45 -8.46 -12.49
C GLU A 362 -0.39 -6.99 -12.04
N GLN A 363 -0.20 -6.76 -10.73
CA GLN A 363 0.02 -5.43 -10.17
C GLN A 363 1.50 -5.05 -10.30
N LYS A 364 1.82 -4.25 -11.31
CA LYS A 364 3.20 -3.78 -11.52
C LYS A 364 3.70 -2.96 -10.32
N ASP A 365 5.00 -3.09 -10.06
CA ASP A 365 5.73 -2.32 -9.05
C ASP A 365 5.04 -2.34 -7.67
N SER A 366 4.39 -3.46 -7.32
CA SER A 366 3.57 -3.65 -6.11
C SER A 366 4.07 -4.83 -5.29
N TYR A 367 4.45 -4.58 -4.04
CA TYR A 367 5.10 -5.56 -3.17
C TYR A 367 4.90 -5.27 -1.68
N VAL A 368 5.17 -6.28 -0.85
CA VAL A 368 5.05 -6.24 0.62
C VAL A 368 6.41 -6.57 1.22
N GLU A 369 6.87 -5.80 2.20
CA GLU A 369 8.05 -6.12 3.00
C GLU A 369 7.61 -6.49 4.41
N ILE A 370 8.01 -7.68 4.85
CA ILE A 370 7.65 -8.27 6.14
C ILE A 370 8.92 -8.46 6.96
N GLU A 371 8.95 -7.93 8.18
CA GLU A 371 9.99 -8.28 9.16
C GLU A 371 9.59 -9.57 9.87
N THR A 372 10.21 -10.68 9.45
CA THR A 372 9.78 -12.06 9.73
C THR A 372 10.11 -12.60 11.12
N ASP A 373 10.93 -11.87 11.87
CA ASP A 373 11.37 -12.17 13.25
C ASP A 373 10.96 -11.08 14.26
N ARG A 374 10.50 -9.91 13.78
CA ARG A 374 9.96 -8.84 14.63
C ARG A 374 8.65 -9.28 15.26
N ALA A 375 8.64 -9.37 16.59
CA ALA A 375 7.44 -9.65 17.35
C ALA A 375 6.50 -8.43 17.38
N MET A 376 5.20 -8.66 17.20
CA MET A 376 4.16 -7.66 17.39
C MET A 376 3.10 -8.15 18.39
N VAL A 377 2.60 -7.25 19.23
CA VAL A 377 1.42 -7.48 20.06
C VAL A 377 0.21 -6.90 19.33
N ILE A 378 -0.86 -7.68 19.19
CA ILE A 378 -2.09 -7.21 18.57
C ILE A 378 -2.72 -6.15 19.50
N SER A 379 -2.54 -4.89 19.12
CA SER A 379 -2.88 -3.68 19.89
C SER A 379 -4.37 -3.38 19.92
N ASN A 380 -5.14 -4.02 19.03
CA ASN A 380 -6.58 -3.87 18.95
C ASN A 380 -7.24 -4.65 20.10
N ASN A 381 -7.76 -3.93 21.13
CA ASN A 381 -8.39 -4.50 22.33
C ASN A 381 -9.76 -5.19 22.06
N LYS A 382 -10.04 -5.57 20.81
CA LYS A 382 -11.29 -6.18 20.33
C LYS A 382 -10.95 -7.24 19.30
N GLY A 383 -11.19 -8.51 19.63
CA GLY A 383 -10.95 -9.63 18.74
C GLY A 383 -10.45 -10.88 19.47
N PRO A 384 -10.50 -12.07 18.84
CA PRO A 384 -10.08 -13.34 19.45
C PRO A 384 -8.55 -13.49 19.58
N PHE A 385 -7.77 -12.54 19.06
CA PHE A 385 -6.32 -12.47 19.19
C PHE A 385 -5.80 -11.23 19.93
N ALA A 386 -6.70 -10.37 20.45
CA ALA A 386 -6.34 -9.16 21.20
C ALA A 386 -5.32 -9.45 22.31
N GLY A 387 -4.23 -8.68 22.35
CA GLY A 387 -3.16 -8.84 23.35
C GLY A 387 -2.27 -10.08 23.20
N LYS A 388 -2.49 -10.96 22.21
CA LYS A 388 -1.52 -12.02 21.87
C LYS A 388 -0.31 -11.39 21.19
N SER A 389 0.87 -11.97 21.44
CA SER A 389 2.08 -11.70 20.66
C SER A 389 2.15 -12.68 19.50
N LEU A 390 2.38 -12.17 18.30
CA LEU A 390 2.73 -12.92 17.10
C LEU A 390 4.12 -12.48 16.60
N ILE A 391 4.65 -13.20 15.63
CA ILE A 391 5.92 -12.90 14.95
C ILE A 391 5.63 -12.70 13.46
N GLY A 392 6.24 -11.68 12.86
CA GLY A 392 5.92 -11.24 11.51
C GLY A 392 5.04 -10.00 11.51
N THR A 393 5.60 -8.86 11.12
CA THR A 393 4.84 -7.62 10.88
C THR A 393 5.09 -7.11 9.48
N VAL A 394 4.06 -6.52 8.87
CA VAL A 394 4.23 -5.68 7.67
C VAL A 394 5.07 -4.47 8.07
N HIS A 395 6.19 -4.27 7.39
CA HIS A 395 7.03 -3.07 7.52
C HIS A 395 6.62 -2.04 6.46
N ARG A 396 6.53 -2.44 5.19
CA ARG A 396 6.17 -1.57 4.07
C ARG A 396 5.25 -2.29 3.07
N VAL A 397 4.35 -1.54 2.45
CA VAL A 397 3.61 -1.96 1.25
C VAL A 397 3.74 -0.89 0.18
N VAL A 398 4.05 -1.32 -1.03
CA VAL A 398 4.12 -0.49 -2.23
C VAL A 398 3.01 -0.94 -3.19
N LEU A 399 2.30 0.02 -3.76
CA LEU A 399 1.23 -0.18 -4.73
C LEU A 399 1.50 0.73 -5.95
N HIS A 400 1.57 0.13 -7.14
CA HIS A 400 1.85 0.81 -8.42
C HIS A 400 3.12 1.70 -8.38
N GLY A 401 4.15 1.29 -7.62
CA GLY A 401 5.40 2.01 -7.43
C GLY A 401 5.41 3.03 -6.29
N GLU A 402 4.25 3.41 -5.74
CA GLU A 402 4.12 4.36 -4.64
C GLU A 402 4.01 3.65 -3.28
N THR A 403 4.58 4.25 -2.22
CA THR A 403 4.47 3.67 -0.87
C THR A 403 3.05 3.86 -0.34
N ALA A 404 2.34 2.76 -0.10
CA ALA A 404 0.97 2.75 0.40
C ALA A 404 0.91 2.73 1.94
N TYR A 405 1.84 2.01 2.57
CA TYR A 405 1.95 1.85 4.02
C TYR A 405 3.43 1.70 4.43
N LEU A 406 3.81 2.27 5.58
CA LEU A 406 5.14 2.15 6.18
C LEU A 406 5.07 2.30 7.70
N ASP A 407 5.61 1.33 8.45
CA ASP A 407 5.77 1.31 9.92
C ASP A 407 4.55 1.83 10.73
N GLY A 408 3.35 1.40 10.36
CA GLY A 408 2.10 1.79 11.04
C GLY A 408 1.41 3.05 10.51
N ALA A 409 1.97 3.71 9.50
CA ALA A 409 1.38 4.86 8.82
C ALA A 409 0.87 4.50 7.41
N TRP A 410 -0.30 5.03 7.05
CA TRP A 410 -0.89 4.93 5.71
C TRP A 410 -0.63 6.21 4.91
N TYR A 411 -0.30 6.04 3.63
CA TYR A 411 0.06 7.13 2.71
C TYR A 411 -0.96 7.30 1.57
N THR A 412 -1.66 6.21 1.23
CA THR A 412 -2.86 6.19 0.36
C THR A 412 -3.95 7.16 0.81
N GLN A 413 -4.57 7.88 -0.13
CA GLN A 413 -5.71 8.78 0.11
C GLN A 413 -7.08 8.15 -0.19
N GLY A 414 -7.12 6.91 -0.70
CA GLY A 414 -8.34 6.20 -1.11
C GLY A 414 -8.67 6.38 -2.59
N THR A 415 -7.70 6.85 -3.38
CA THR A 415 -7.82 7.07 -4.83
C THR A 415 -6.89 6.18 -5.65
N GLU A 416 -6.09 5.35 -4.99
CA GLU A 416 -5.05 4.52 -5.59
C GLU A 416 -5.62 3.19 -6.12
N GLY A 417 -6.66 2.66 -5.46
CA GLY A 417 -7.25 1.37 -5.78
C GLY A 417 -8.13 1.36 -7.02
N GLN A 418 -7.80 0.49 -7.97
CA GLN A 418 -8.47 0.34 -9.26
C GLN A 418 -9.44 -0.85 -9.27
N ASP A 419 -10.57 -0.71 -10.00
CA ASP A 419 -11.47 -1.82 -10.27
C ASP A 419 -10.91 -2.67 -11.42
N VAL A 420 -10.38 -3.85 -11.11
CA VAL A 420 -9.82 -4.78 -12.10
C VAL A 420 -10.87 -5.68 -12.74
N SER A 421 -12.15 -5.61 -12.34
CA SER A 421 -13.18 -6.57 -12.76
C SER A 421 -13.30 -6.71 -14.28
N THR A 422 -13.29 -5.58 -15.00
CA THR A 422 -13.39 -5.55 -16.46
C THR A 422 -12.13 -6.06 -17.16
N VAL A 423 -10.95 -5.87 -16.56
CA VAL A 423 -9.66 -6.37 -17.05
C VAL A 423 -9.59 -7.89 -16.89
N THR A 424 -9.96 -8.39 -15.71
CA THR A 424 -10.11 -9.83 -15.41
C THR A 424 -11.04 -10.53 -16.41
N GLN A 425 -12.17 -9.92 -16.77
CA GLN A 425 -13.05 -10.46 -17.82
C GLN A 425 -12.39 -10.52 -19.20
N ALA A 426 -11.63 -9.49 -19.58
CA ALA A 426 -10.92 -9.47 -20.86
C ALA A 426 -9.85 -10.57 -20.95
N ILE A 427 -9.12 -10.81 -19.85
CA ILE A 427 -8.14 -11.91 -19.73
C ILE A 427 -8.84 -13.26 -19.86
N ASN A 428 -9.88 -13.53 -19.06
CA ASN A 428 -10.65 -14.78 -19.12
C ASN A 428 -11.19 -15.07 -20.54
N LYS A 429 -11.70 -14.05 -21.23
CA LYS A 429 -12.22 -14.16 -22.61
C LYS A 429 -11.12 -14.35 -23.67
N ALA A 430 -9.88 -13.98 -23.38
CA ALA A 430 -8.73 -14.30 -24.23
C ALA A 430 -8.26 -15.75 -24.03
N ILE A 431 -8.30 -16.25 -22.79
CA ILE A 431 -7.99 -17.65 -22.46
C ILE A 431 -8.98 -18.60 -23.16
N GLU A 432 -10.29 -18.35 -23.03
CA GLU A 432 -11.36 -19.16 -23.66
C GLU A 432 -11.19 -19.27 -25.19
N LYS A 433 -10.83 -18.17 -25.86
CA LYS A 433 -10.54 -18.16 -27.31
C LYS A 433 -9.31 -18.99 -27.71
N THR A 434 -8.40 -19.23 -26.77
CA THR A 434 -7.14 -19.95 -27.00
C THR A 434 -7.28 -21.45 -26.70
N THR A 435 -8.25 -21.84 -25.85
CA THR A 435 -8.58 -23.24 -25.55
C THR A 435 -9.69 -23.82 -26.43
N ALA A 436 -10.43 -22.99 -27.16
CA ALA A 436 -11.40 -23.45 -28.16
C ALA A 436 -10.73 -24.31 -29.26
N PRO A 437 -11.30 -25.47 -29.65
CA PRO A 437 -10.67 -26.36 -30.62
C PRO A 437 -10.61 -25.70 -32.01
N ILE A 438 -9.42 -25.74 -32.62
CA ILE A 438 -9.21 -25.23 -33.98
C ILE A 438 -9.97 -26.13 -34.96
N VAL A 439 -11.16 -25.69 -35.38
CA VAL A 439 -11.89 -26.28 -36.50
C VAL A 439 -11.11 -25.98 -37.78
N VAL A 440 -10.31 -26.96 -38.22
CA VAL A 440 -9.53 -26.89 -39.46
C VAL A 440 -10.49 -26.90 -40.66
N SER A 441 -10.92 -25.70 -41.05
CA SER A 441 -11.55 -25.48 -42.35
C SER A 441 -10.49 -25.60 -43.45
N ALA A 442 -10.84 -26.30 -44.53
CA ALA A 442 -9.88 -26.63 -45.59
C ALA A 442 -9.33 -25.37 -46.28
N PRO A 443 -8.06 -25.35 -46.72
CA PRO A 443 -7.42 -24.15 -47.24
C PRO A 443 -8.01 -23.72 -48.59
N SER A 444 -8.69 -22.58 -48.59
CA SER A 444 -9.07 -21.87 -49.81
C SER A 444 -7.83 -21.40 -50.58
N VAL A 445 -7.84 -21.57 -51.91
CA VAL A 445 -6.66 -21.35 -52.76
C VAL A 445 -6.22 -19.89 -52.78
N ILE A 446 -4.90 -19.67 -52.66
CA ILE A 446 -4.25 -18.36 -52.69
C ILE A 446 -4.33 -17.75 -54.10
N HIS A 447 -4.63 -16.46 -54.19
CA HIS A 447 -4.34 -15.65 -55.38
C HIS A 447 -3.62 -14.35 -55.00
N SER A 448 -2.49 -14.11 -55.66
CA SER A 448 -1.55 -13.03 -55.35
C SER A 448 -1.98 -11.71 -56.03
N PRO A 449 -1.89 -10.55 -55.35
CA PRO A 449 -2.09 -9.25 -56.00
C PRO A 449 -0.89 -8.93 -56.92
N ARG A 450 -1.15 -8.23 -58.03
CA ARG A 450 -0.16 -7.84 -59.04
C ARG A 450 -0.08 -6.30 -59.09
N LEU A 451 1.14 -5.74 -59.11
CA LEU A 451 1.36 -4.29 -59.03
C LEU A 451 0.90 -3.53 -60.29
N GLY A 452 0.45 -2.29 -60.07
CA GLY A 452 0.28 -1.22 -61.06
C GLY A 452 0.67 0.13 -60.41
N PRO A 453 1.11 1.15 -61.19
CA PRO A 453 1.91 2.27 -60.66
C PRO A 453 1.11 3.47 -60.12
N ALA A 454 1.83 4.39 -59.47
CA ALA A 454 1.31 5.57 -58.78
C ALA A 454 1.63 6.92 -59.48
N THR A 455 0.90 7.98 -59.12
CA THR A 455 1.20 9.39 -59.46
C THR A 455 0.73 10.37 -58.36
N ASP A 456 1.71 11.03 -57.73
CA ASP A 456 1.75 12.46 -57.31
C ASP A 456 0.86 13.08 -56.21
N ILE A 457 1.38 14.19 -55.65
CA ILE A 457 1.13 14.85 -54.35
C ILE A 457 1.46 16.36 -54.55
N PRO A 458 0.65 17.37 -54.13
CA PRO A 458 0.43 17.79 -52.72
C PRO A 458 -1.08 18.14 -52.44
N SER A 459 -1.59 18.92 -51.46
CA SER A 459 -1.07 20.03 -50.61
C SER A 459 -1.88 20.23 -49.30
N THR A 460 -1.36 21.08 -48.39
CA THR A 460 -2.06 21.65 -47.21
C THR A 460 -2.70 23.01 -47.53
N PRO A 461 -3.58 23.58 -46.65
CA PRO A 461 -3.10 24.68 -45.78
C PRO A 461 -3.79 24.92 -44.40
N THR A 462 -2.99 25.43 -43.45
CA THR A 462 -3.26 26.41 -42.35
C THR A 462 -4.62 26.55 -41.62
N VAL A 463 -4.56 26.33 -40.30
CA VAL A 463 -4.84 27.27 -39.17
C VAL A 463 -5.79 28.47 -39.37
N ARG A 464 -6.75 28.66 -38.44
CA ARG A 464 -7.25 29.99 -38.01
C ARG A 464 -7.83 30.00 -36.59
N GLU A 465 -7.65 31.10 -35.85
CA GLU A 465 -8.19 31.34 -34.48
C GLU A 465 -9.57 32.04 -34.49
N ALA A 466 -10.30 32.05 -33.35
CA ALA A 466 -10.48 33.27 -32.51
C ALA A 466 -11.61 33.20 -31.44
N ARG A 467 -11.30 33.71 -30.23
CA ARG A 467 -12.18 34.36 -29.19
C ARG A 467 -13.31 33.51 -28.55
N ARG A 468 -13.44 33.43 -27.21
CA ARG A 468 -13.57 34.42 -26.09
C ARG A 468 -14.99 34.98 -25.88
N SER A 469 -15.57 34.65 -24.73
CA SER A 469 -16.54 35.46 -23.98
C SER A 469 -16.45 35.11 -22.48
N SER A 470 -16.75 36.06 -21.60
CA SER A 470 -16.53 35.97 -20.14
C SER A 470 -17.69 36.60 -19.37
N VAL A 471 -17.97 36.13 -18.15
CA VAL A 471 -19.01 36.68 -17.25
C VAL A 471 -18.41 36.91 -15.85
N GLN A 472 -18.78 38.02 -15.23
CA GLN A 472 -18.50 38.36 -13.82
C GLN A 472 -19.82 38.61 -13.08
N ILE A 473 -19.88 38.25 -11.80
CA ILE A 473 -20.63 38.84 -10.68
C ILE A 473 -19.80 38.38 -9.46
N GLU A 474 -19.08 39.22 -8.72
CA GLU A 474 -19.49 40.32 -7.83
C GLU A 474 -20.11 39.82 -6.50
N ALA A 475 -19.70 40.42 -5.37
CA ALA A 475 -19.99 39.94 -4.01
C ALA A 475 -20.07 41.11 -3.01
N PRO A 476 -20.93 41.06 -1.96
CA PRO A 476 -21.08 42.18 -1.02
C PRO A 476 -20.63 41.90 0.43
N LEU A 477 -19.79 42.81 0.92
CA LEU A 477 -19.76 43.37 2.29
C LEU A 477 -19.27 42.49 3.47
N ALA A 478 -18.90 43.18 4.55
CA ALA A 478 -18.13 42.67 5.69
C ALA A 478 -18.58 43.29 7.02
N VAL A 479 -18.12 42.72 8.15
CA VAL A 479 -18.20 43.34 9.49
C VAL A 479 -16.83 43.23 10.17
N THR A 480 -16.40 44.31 10.83
CA THR A 480 -15.07 44.49 11.44
C THR A 480 -15.09 44.42 12.96
N THR A 481 -13.98 44.02 13.57
CA THR A 481 -13.60 44.44 14.93
C THR A 481 -12.11 44.84 14.99
N HIS A 482 -11.77 45.67 15.98
CA HIS A 482 -10.53 46.46 16.10
C HIS A 482 -9.51 45.82 17.06
N ALA A 483 -8.25 46.26 17.22
CA ALA A 483 -7.23 46.87 16.33
C ALA A 483 -5.96 47.15 17.18
N SER A 484 -4.73 47.13 16.63
CA SER A 484 -3.52 47.66 17.31
C SER A 484 -2.36 47.99 16.36
N THR A 485 -2.10 49.29 16.18
CA THR A 485 -0.79 49.95 15.97
C THR A 485 0.42 49.15 15.43
N THR A 486 0.88 49.48 14.23
CA THR A 486 2.09 50.33 14.03
C THR A 486 2.18 50.87 12.59
N SER A 487 3.04 51.85 12.35
CA SER A 487 3.18 52.51 11.04
C SER A 487 3.96 51.66 10.04
N ILE A 488 3.41 51.46 8.84
CA ILE A 488 4.13 50.85 7.72
C ILE A 488 5.18 51.85 7.23
N LYS A 489 6.45 51.61 7.57
CA LYS A 489 7.57 52.18 6.81
C LYS A 489 7.45 51.67 5.37
N GLU A 490 7.53 52.57 4.40
CA GLU A 490 7.49 52.21 2.98
C GLU A 490 8.55 51.16 2.65
N LEU A 491 8.17 50.09 1.95
CA LEU A 491 9.15 49.12 1.43
C LEU A 491 10.14 49.87 0.51
N PRO A 492 11.46 49.71 0.70
CA PRO A 492 12.46 50.27 -0.20
C PRO A 492 12.13 49.94 -1.66
N SER A 493 12.05 50.97 -2.50
CA SER A 493 11.52 50.87 -3.87
C SER A 493 12.30 49.93 -4.79
N VAL A 494 13.47 49.46 -4.36
CA VAL A 494 14.27 48.42 -5.01
C VAL A 494 13.69 47.03 -4.73
N ILE A 495 13.37 46.70 -3.47
CA ILE A 495 12.83 45.38 -3.09
C ILE A 495 11.47 45.15 -3.77
N SER A 496 10.57 46.14 -3.74
CA SER A 496 9.26 46.03 -4.38
C SER A 496 9.34 45.92 -5.92
N ARG A 497 10.31 46.58 -6.57
CA ARG A 497 10.58 46.39 -8.01
C ARG A 497 11.10 44.99 -8.32
N ILE A 498 12.01 44.45 -7.52
CA ILE A 498 12.55 43.10 -7.73
C ILE A 498 11.47 42.03 -7.50
N LEU A 499 10.63 42.18 -6.47
CA LEU A 499 9.53 41.25 -6.21
C LEU A 499 8.49 41.26 -7.36
N ASN A 500 8.07 42.44 -7.82
CA ASN A 500 7.05 42.58 -8.86
C ASN A 500 7.52 42.06 -10.25
N ASN A 501 8.82 42.13 -10.54
CA ASN A 501 9.41 41.68 -11.81
C ASN A 501 10.32 40.44 -11.65
N SER A 502 10.06 39.59 -10.64
CA SER A 502 10.92 38.44 -10.33
C SER A 502 10.83 37.32 -11.38
N PRO A 503 11.96 36.83 -11.95
CA PRO A 503 11.98 35.66 -12.85
C PRO A 503 11.64 34.33 -12.15
N PHE A 504 11.47 34.36 -10.83
CA PHE A 504 11.06 33.22 -10.01
C PHE A 504 9.56 33.21 -9.71
N SER A 505 8.82 34.26 -10.10
CA SER A 505 7.37 34.32 -9.88
C SER A 505 6.65 33.20 -10.62
N HIS A 506 5.78 32.46 -9.91
CA HIS A 506 5.06 31.28 -10.42
C HIS A 506 5.94 30.14 -10.99
N ARG A 507 7.25 30.11 -10.71
CA ARG A 507 8.17 29.07 -11.20
C ARG A 507 8.50 28.06 -10.09
N HIS A 508 8.28 26.77 -10.37
CA HIS A 508 8.70 25.69 -9.48
C HIS A 508 10.23 25.57 -9.42
N ILE A 509 10.77 25.38 -8.22
CA ILE A 509 12.20 25.17 -7.96
C ILE A 509 12.41 23.68 -7.74
N LEU A 510 12.97 22.99 -8.75
CA LEU A 510 13.11 21.53 -8.77
C LEU A 510 14.58 21.05 -8.82
N SER A 511 15.52 21.89 -9.26
CA SER A 511 16.95 21.53 -9.28
C SER A 511 17.88 22.74 -9.20
N SER A 512 19.02 22.61 -8.52
CA SER A 512 20.08 23.62 -8.54
C SER A 512 20.64 23.90 -9.94
N LYS A 513 20.46 22.99 -10.89
CA LYS A 513 20.87 23.15 -12.30
C LYS A 513 19.95 24.06 -13.14
N GLN A 514 18.79 24.45 -12.62
CA GLN A 514 17.80 25.25 -13.38
C GLN A 514 18.12 26.75 -13.43
N PHE A 515 19.07 27.22 -12.61
CA PHE A 515 19.36 28.63 -12.41
C PHE A 515 20.42 29.12 -13.39
N ASP A 516 20.13 30.20 -14.12
CA ASP A 516 21.14 30.87 -14.96
C ASP A 516 22.01 31.85 -14.14
N ARG A 517 23.07 32.37 -14.76
CA ARG A 517 24.02 33.28 -14.09
C ARG A 517 23.39 34.63 -13.70
N ASN A 518 22.44 35.15 -14.48
CA ASN A 518 21.75 36.42 -14.26
C ASN A 518 20.69 36.29 -13.16
N GLU A 519 19.99 35.15 -13.13
CA GLU A 519 19.08 34.74 -12.06
C GLU A 519 19.80 34.66 -10.72
N LEU A 520 20.96 34.00 -10.66
CA LEU A 520 21.80 33.97 -9.46
C LEU A 520 22.28 35.36 -9.04
N HIS A 521 22.71 36.21 -9.98
CA HIS A 521 23.07 37.61 -9.66
C HIS A 521 21.89 38.40 -9.09
N THR A 522 20.67 38.20 -9.60
CA THR A 522 19.45 38.86 -9.11
C THR A 522 19.09 38.37 -7.71
N LEU A 523 19.18 37.06 -7.47
CA LEU A 523 18.96 36.45 -6.16
C LEU A 523 19.95 36.97 -5.11
N PHE A 524 21.24 37.02 -5.43
CA PHE A 524 22.27 37.54 -4.52
C PHE A 524 22.12 39.05 -4.28
N SER A 525 21.71 39.84 -5.29
CA SER A 525 21.44 41.27 -5.11
C SER A 525 20.27 41.51 -4.17
N LEU A 526 19.18 40.73 -4.30
CA LEU A 526 18.04 40.80 -3.39
C LEU A 526 18.43 40.40 -1.96
N ALA A 527 19.18 39.30 -1.80
CA ALA A 527 19.64 38.86 -0.49
C ALA A 527 20.58 39.88 0.19
N HIS A 528 21.41 40.60 -0.57
CA HIS A 528 22.27 41.66 -0.07
C HIS A 528 21.49 42.91 0.38
N GLU A 529 20.48 43.32 -0.39
CA GLU A 529 19.59 44.44 -0.01
C GLU A 529 18.76 44.07 1.23
N MET A 530 18.17 42.87 1.29
CA MET A 530 17.47 42.37 2.48
C MET A 530 18.38 42.37 3.71
N ARG A 531 19.62 41.88 3.58
CA ARG A 531 20.62 41.94 4.67
C ARG A 531 20.88 43.39 5.11
N THR A 532 21.11 44.30 4.17
CA THR A 532 21.37 45.73 4.47
C THR A 532 20.19 46.40 5.17
N GLN A 533 18.96 46.00 4.84
CA GLN A 533 17.75 46.53 5.48
C GLN A 533 17.52 45.94 6.87
N VAL A 534 17.86 44.66 7.11
CA VAL A 534 17.90 44.06 8.47
C VAL A 534 18.97 44.72 9.32
N GLU A 535 20.19 44.93 8.80
CA GLU A 535 21.28 45.62 9.50
C GLU A 535 20.96 47.08 9.85
N ARG A 536 20.00 47.71 9.16
CA ARG A 536 19.53 49.09 9.42
C ARG A 536 18.27 49.20 10.28
N ASN A 537 17.32 48.25 10.17
CA ASN A 537 16.00 48.34 10.80
C ASN A 537 15.72 47.24 11.85
N GLY A 538 16.62 46.27 12.02
CA GLY A 538 16.45 45.12 12.91
C GLY A 538 15.65 43.97 12.30
N SER A 539 14.58 44.26 11.57
CA SER A 539 13.77 43.29 10.82
C SER A 539 13.11 43.93 9.58
N ILE A 540 12.47 43.11 8.73
CA ILE A 540 11.65 43.57 7.60
C ILE A 540 10.38 42.74 7.55
N ASP A 541 9.21 43.37 7.70
CA ASP A 541 7.92 42.69 7.77
C ASP A 541 7.33 42.40 6.37
N LEU A 542 8.11 41.71 5.52
CA LEU A 542 7.71 41.40 4.14
C LEU A 542 6.60 40.34 4.04
N LEU A 543 6.48 39.50 5.08
CA LEU A 543 5.61 38.33 5.10
C LEU A 543 4.45 38.49 6.10
N HIS A 544 4.13 39.73 6.47
CA HIS A 544 3.00 40.06 7.33
C HIS A 544 1.69 39.41 6.84
N GLY A 545 0.98 38.74 7.76
CA GLY A 545 -0.28 38.06 7.45
C GLY A 545 -0.15 36.89 6.46
N LYS A 546 1.05 36.38 6.20
CA LYS A 546 1.27 35.12 5.47
C LYS A 546 1.37 33.95 6.44
N VAL A 547 0.96 32.77 5.98
CA VAL A 547 1.11 31.51 6.74
C VAL A 547 2.20 30.69 6.07
N MET A 548 3.25 30.36 6.82
CA MET A 548 4.28 29.43 6.36
C MET A 548 3.83 27.99 6.57
N CYS A 549 3.86 27.19 5.50
CA CYS A 549 3.92 25.74 5.58
C CYS A 549 5.35 25.31 5.26
N SER A 550 5.92 24.43 6.07
CA SER A 550 7.22 23.79 5.81
C SER A 550 7.00 22.29 5.62
N MET A 551 7.16 21.83 4.37
CA MET A 551 7.03 20.43 3.98
C MET A 551 8.36 19.95 3.42
N PHE A 552 8.91 18.87 3.97
CA PHE A 552 10.19 18.30 3.59
C PHE A 552 10.02 16.80 3.35
N TYR A 553 10.65 16.26 2.30
CA TYR A 553 10.70 14.82 2.04
C TYR A 553 11.53 14.07 3.11
N GLU A 554 12.49 14.75 3.75
CA GLU A 554 13.32 14.22 4.83
C GLU A 554 13.23 15.11 6.09
N PRO A 555 13.18 14.54 7.31
CA PRO A 555 13.13 15.32 8.56
C PRO A 555 14.41 16.13 8.87
N SER A 556 14.50 17.36 8.36
CA SER A 556 15.60 18.29 8.68
C SER A 556 15.18 19.42 9.63
N THR A 557 15.49 19.27 10.92
CA THR A 557 15.32 20.34 11.92
C THR A 557 16.12 21.58 11.57
N ARG A 558 17.33 21.44 10.99
CA ARG A 558 18.15 22.57 10.55
C ARG A 558 17.45 23.36 9.44
N THR A 559 16.90 22.68 8.45
CA THR A 559 16.18 23.31 7.34
C THR A 559 14.91 23.98 7.85
N SER A 560 14.10 23.26 8.65
CA SER A 560 12.89 23.82 9.28
C SER A 560 13.17 25.09 10.06
N CYS A 561 14.16 25.08 10.98
CA CYS A 561 14.50 26.27 11.76
C CYS A 561 15.04 27.42 10.89
N SER A 562 15.68 27.15 9.75
CA SER A 562 16.13 28.21 8.84
C SER A 562 14.97 28.89 8.08
N PHE A 563 13.91 28.15 7.75
CA PHE A 563 12.68 28.73 7.20
C PHE A 563 11.88 29.47 8.29
N SER A 564 11.69 28.87 9.46
CA SER A 564 10.96 29.47 10.59
C SER A 564 11.65 30.69 11.24
N ALA A 565 12.89 31.00 10.84
CA ALA A 565 13.63 32.22 11.24
C ALA A 565 13.79 33.23 10.09
N ALA A 566 13.17 32.95 8.93
CA ALA A 566 13.10 33.85 7.77
C ALA A 566 11.68 34.39 7.52
N MET A 567 10.70 33.90 8.28
CA MET A 567 9.43 34.56 8.60
C MET A 567 9.60 35.42 9.85
#